data_AF-A0A9Q3YS74-F1
#
_entry.id   AF-A0A9Q3YS74-F1
#
_cell.length_a   1.000
_cell.length_b   1.000
_cell.length_c   1.000
_cell.angle_alpha   90.00
_cell.angle_beta   90.00
_cell.angle_gamma   90.00
#
_symmetry.space_group_name_H-M   'P 1'
#
loop_
_entity.id
_entity.type
_entity.pdbx_description
1 polymer ?
#
loop_
_entity_poly.entity_id
_entity_poly.type
_entity_poly.pdbx_seq_one_letter_code
_entity_poly.pdbx_strand_id
1 'polypeptide(L)'
;MKDTPRQRRRGRRPSADGERKDRVIQTRVPQDLEDSLRDAAERERVTVSHLIRNVLEDSFRLVDGIVADSSQLVDNVARDARRLASAAKGQPRTPPAFVPADQGGTVARALLESVDAWQEVIVNRPTQCTRCGTALPRGQKALRGLTTEPAAPVVWLCHDCLERDADG
;
A
#
# COMPACT_ATOMS: atom_id res chain seq x y z
N MET A 1 -39.08 60.85 -17.76
CA MET A 1 -38.80 59.42 -17.96
C MET A 1 -37.47 59.32 -18.71
N LYS A 2 -36.36 59.04 -18.02
CA LYS A 2 -35.03 58.88 -18.64
C LYS A 2 -34.55 57.46 -18.31
N ASP A 3 -34.66 56.57 -19.28
CA ASP A 3 -34.15 55.20 -19.19
C ASP A 3 -32.63 55.23 -19.10
N THR A 4 -32.11 54.80 -17.96
CA THR A 4 -30.68 54.55 -17.77
C THR A 4 -30.39 53.11 -18.18
N PRO A 5 -29.44 52.86 -19.10
CA PRO A 5 -29.19 51.50 -19.56
C PRO A 5 -28.61 50.67 -18.41
N ARG A 6 -29.31 49.58 -18.07
CA ARG A 6 -28.85 48.57 -17.11
C ARG A 6 -27.48 48.07 -17.56
N GLN A 7 -26.44 48.44 -16.83
CA GLN A 7 -25.09 47.96 -17.02
C GLN A 7 -25.09 46.43 -17.01
N ARG A 8 -24.86 45.84 -18.18
CA ARG A 8 -24.60 44.41 -18.31
C ARG A 8 -23.40 44.10 -17.43
N ARG A 9 -23.62 43.32 -16.37
CA ARG A 9 -22.57 42.76 -15.51
C ARG A 9 -21.63 41.97 -16.42
N ARG A 10 -20.53 42.62 -16.83
CA ARG A 10 -19.44 42.00 -17.58
C ARG A 10 -18.90 40.88 -16.69
N GLY A 11 -19.11 39.63 -17.11
CA GLY A 11 -18.42 38.50 -16.54
C GLY A 11 -16.92 38.83 -16.46
N ARG A 12 -16.32 38.54 -15.31
CA ARG A 12 -14.89 38.74 -15.06
C ARG A 12 -14.12 38.10 -16.22
N ARG A 13 -13.25 38.87 -16.88
CA ARG A 13 -12.33 38.31 -17.88
C ARG A 13 -11.55 37.16 -17.22
N PRO A 14 -11.46 35.97 -17.84
CA PRO A 14 -10.67 34.87 -17.30
C PRO A 14 -9.27 35.39 -17.01
N SER A 15 -8.82 35.25 -15.77
CA SER A 15 -7.47 35.59 -15.36
C SER A 15 -6.46 34.82 -16.22
N ALA A 16 -5.31 35.44 -16.49
CA ALA A 16 -4.21 34.86 -17.25
C ALA A 16 -3.90 33.43 -16.77
N ASP A 17 -3.48 32.56 -17.69
CA ASP A 17 -3.36 31.10 -17.64
C ASP A 17 -2.84 30.43 -16.33
N GLY A 18 -2.30 31.17 -15.37
CA GLY A 18 -1.85 30.69 -14.07
C GLY A 18 -2.94 30.37 -13.04
N GLU A 19 -4.21 30.75 -13.25
CA GLU A 19 -5.31 30.48 -12.28
C GLU A 19 -6.19 29.27 -12.59
N ARG A 20 -6.05 28.65 -13.77
CA ARG A 20 -6.64 27.32 -13.98
C ARG A 20 -5.73 26.30 -13.33
N LYS A 21 -5.99 26.03 -12.04
CA LYS A 21 -5.27 25.04 -11.23
C LYS A 21 -5.20 23.65 -11.87
N ASP A 22 -6.08 23.38 -12.84
CA ASP A 22 -6.11 22.14 -13.61
C ASP A 22 -5.65 22.32 -15.06
N ARG A 23 -4.75 21.42 -15.48
CA ARG A 23 -4.35 21.22 -16.88
C ARG A 23 -5.05 19.99 -17.43
N VAL A 24 -5.57 20.09 -18.66
CA VAL A 24 -6.31 19.00 -19.31
C VAL A 24 -5.34 18.15 -20.10
N ILE A 25 -5.30 16.85 -19.80
CA ILE A 25 -4.52 15.85 -20.54
C ILE A 25 -5.50 15.05 -21.40
N GLN A 26 -5.24 15.00 -22.69
CA GLN A 26 -6.00 14.19 -23.65
C GLN A 26 -5.16 12.98 -24.04
N THR A 27 -5.72 11.78 -23.93
CA THR A 27 -5.03 10.54 -24.28
C THR A 27 -5.99 9.61 -25.03
N ARG A 28 -5.44 8.74 -25.89
CA ARG A 28 -6.20 7.68 -26.56
C ARG A 28 -6.13 6.43 -25.69
N VAL A 29 -7.29 5.84 -25.41
CA VAL A 29 -7.41 4.58 -24.66
C VAL A 29 -8.20 3.57 -25.47
N PRO A 30 -7.91 2.25 -25.32
CA PRO A 30 -8.78 1.20 -25.80
C PRO A 30 -10.20 1.33 -25.24
N GLN A 31 -11.22 0.95 -26.03
CA GLN A 31 -12.63 1.13 -25.68
C GLN A 31 -13.03 0.34 -24.42
N ASP A 32 -12.53 -0.88 -24.29
CA ASP A 32 -12.70 -1.75 -23.13
C ASP A 32 -12.14 -1.13 -21.84
N LEU A 33 -11.03 -0.39 -21.94
CA LEU A 33 -10.47 0.36 -20.82
C LEU A 33 -11.34 1.56 -20.43
N GLU A 34 -11.89 2.28 -21.42
CA GLU A 34 -12.82 3.39 -21.17
C GLU A 34 -14.07 2.93 -20.42
N ASP A 35 -14.68 1.83 -20.90
CA ASP A 35 -15.87 1.22 -20.29
C ASP A 35 -15.57 0.79 -18.85
N SER A 36 -14.43 0.11 -18.64
CA SER A 36 -13.99 -0.32 -17.31
C SER A 36 -13.77 0.87 -16.36
N LEU A 37 -13.22 1.98 -16.84
CA LEU A 37 -13.00 3.19 -16.04
C LEU A 37 -14.32 3.87 -15.65
N ARG A 38 -15.31 3.88 -16.56
CA ARG A 38 -16.64 4.43 -16.29
C ARG A 38 -17.37 3.61 -15.23
N ASP A 39 -17.38 2.29 -15.37
CA ASP A 39 -18.01 1.37 -14.42
C ASP A 39 -17.37 1.47 -13.02
N ALA A 40 -16.04 1.55 -12.97
CA ALA A 40 -15.32 1.72 -11.72
C ALA A 40 -15.65 3.05 -11.03
N ALA A 41 -15.70 4.15 -11.79
CA ALA A 41 -16.04 5.46 -11.25
C ALA A 41 -17.48 5.51 -10.71
N GLU A 42 -18.43 4.84 -11.36
CA GLU A 42 -19.81 4.72 -10.91
C GLU A 42 -19.93 3.95 -9.59
N ARG A 43 -19.25 2.79 -9.48
CA ARG A 43 -19.22 2.01 -8.23
C ARG A 43 -18.66 2.81 -7.06
N GLU A 44 -17.61 3.60 -7.30
CA GLU A 44 -16.95 4.44 -6.30
C GLU A 44 -17.65 5.80 -6.08
N ARG A 45 -18.72 6.09 -6.84
CA ARG A 45 -19.50 7.34 -6.79
C ARG A 45 -18.64 8.61 -7.00
N VAL A 46 -17.64 8.53 -7.87
CA VAL A 46 -16.76 9.63 -8.25
C VAL A 46 -16.78 9.85 -9.77
N THR A 47 -16.19 10.94 -10.25
CA THR A 47 -16.01 11.14 -11.70
C THR A 47 -14.84 10.32 -12.22
N VAL A 48 -14.88 9.95 -13.50
CA VAL A 48 -13.76 9.24 -14.16
C VAL A 48 -12.46 10.01 -14.04
N SER A 49 -12.49 11.33 -14.19
CA SER A 49 -11.30 12.18 -14.02
C SER A 49 -10.75 12.16 -12.58
N HIS A 50 -11.61 12.08 -11.57
CA HIS A 50 -11.17 11.97 -10.17
C HIS A 50 -10.57 10.59 -9.89
N LEU A 51 -11.18 9.54 -10.42
CA LEU A 51 -10.65 8.18 -10.33
C LEU A 51 -9.26 8.09 -10.98
N ILE A 52 -9.12 8.57 -12.21
CA ILE A 52 -7.83 8.58 -12.92
C ILE A 52 -6.78 9.38 -12.14
N ARG A 53 -7.16 10.55 -11.62
CA ARG A 53 -6.25 11.36 -10.79
C ARG A 53 -5.77 10.56 -9.57
N ASN A 54 -6.67 9.96 -8.81
CA ASN A 54 -6.30 9.21 -7.60
C ASN A 54 -5.40 8.02 -7.96
N VAL A 55 -5.77 7.24 -8.98
CA VAL A 55 -4.97 6.08 -9.43
C VAL A 55 -3.57 6.51 -9.89
N LEU A 56 -3.46 7.60 -10.66
CA LEU A 56 -2.16 8.11 -11.09
C LEU A 56 -1.35 8.68 -9.92
N GLU A 57 -1.96 9.47 -9.04
CA GLU A 57 -1.30 9.99 -7.83
C GLU A 57 -0.79 8.84 -6.94
N ASP A 58 -1.59 7.79 -6.75
CA ASP A 58 -1.20 6.63 -5.95
C ASP A 58 -0.12 5.80 -6.65
N SER A 59 -0.18 5.68 -7.98
CA SER A 59 0.87 5.02 -8.78
C SER A 59 2.20 5.77 -8.68
N PHE A 60 2.19 7.10 -8.71
CA PHE A 60 3.40 7.90 -8.55
C PHE A 60 3.92 7.91 -7.11
N ARG A 61 3.04 7.92 -6.09
CA ARG A 61 3.44 7.73 -4.67
C ARG A 61 4.08 6.36 -4.42
N LEU A 62 3.62 5.33 -5.14
CA LEU A 62 4.26 4.03 -5.13
C LEU A 62 5.69 4.12 -5.67
N VAL A 63 5.92 4.86 -6.75
CA VAL A 63 7.23 4.96 -7.43
C VAL A 63 8.22 5.87 -6.71
N ASP A 64 7.78 6.93 -6.04
CA ASP A 64 8.68 7.73 -5.19
C ASP A 64 9.16 6.94 -3.95
N GLY A 65 8.46 5.86 -3.58
CA GLY A 65 8.93 4.86 -2.62
C GLY A 65 9.89 3.82 -3.18
N ILE A 66 10.13 3.78 -4.50
CA ILE A 66 10.92 2.76 -5.24
C ILE A 66 12.39 3.16 -5.42
N VAL A 67 12.85 4.33 -4.97
CA VAL A 67 14.31 4.60 -4.87
C VAL A 67 14.95 3.87 -3.66
N ALA A 68 14.17 3.09 -2.91
CA ALA A 68 14.67 2.16 -1.91
C ALA A 68 14.19 0.72 -2.22
N ASP A 69 15.04 -0.04 -2.92
CA ASP A 69 15.01 -1.50 -3.11
C ASP A 69 13.91 -2.14 -3.97
N SER A 70 14.33 -2.55 -5.17
CA SER A 70 13.56 -3.03 -6.31
C SER A 70 12.99 -4.46 -6.21
N SER A 71 12.91 -5.09 -5.03
CA SER A 71 12.53 -6.51 -4.89
C SER A 71 11.19 -6.79 -4.21
N GLN A 72 10.44 -5.76 -3.79
CA GLN A 72 9.17 -5.93 -3.04
C GLN A 72 7.88 -5.76 -3.87
N LEU A 73 7.97 -5.62 -5.20
CA LEU A 73 6.85 -5.13 -6.03
C LEU A 73 5.66 -6.07 -6.19
N VAL A 74 5.82 -7.38 -6.05
CA VAL A 74 4.71 -8.33 -6.24
C VAL A 74 3.87 -8.49 -4.96
N ASP A 75 4.48 -8.15 -3.83
CA ASP A 75 4.04 -8.58 -2.51
C ASP A 75 3.02 -7.61 -1.86
N ASN A 76 3.13 -6.34 -2.23
CA ASN A 76 2.27 -5.27 -1.72
C ASN A 76 0.96 -5.17 -2.53
N VAL A 77 0.98 -5.49 -3.82
CA VAL A 77 -0.21 -5.45 -4.70
C VAL A 77 -1.26 -6.48 -4.27
N ALA A 78 -0.85 -7.70 -3.95
CA ALA A 78 -1.76 -8.74 -3.45
C ALA A 78 -2.31 -8.40 -2.05
N ARG A 79 -1.51 -7.76 -1.20
CA ARG A 79 -1.94 -7.29 0.13
C ARG A 79 -2.93 -6.13 0.03
N ASP A 80 -2.72 -5.20 -0.90
CA ASP A 80 -3.59 -4.04 -1.06
C ASP A 80 -4.89 -4.36 -1.80
N ALA A 81 -4.88 -5.28 -2.77
CA ALA A 81 -6.12 -5.80 -3.37
C ALA A 81 -7.02 -6.50 -2.32
N ARG A 82 -6.40 -7.27 -1.41
CA ARG A 82 -7.12 -7.89 -0.27
C ARG A 82 -7.63 -6.84 0.73
N ARG A 83 -6.87 -5.76 0.96
CA ARG A 83 -7.28 -4.64 1.84
C ARG A 83 -8.46 -3.85 1.27
N LEU A 84 -8.44 -3.52 -0.02
CA LEU A 84 -9.52 -2.80 -0.70
C LEU A 84 -10.83 -3.62 -0.72
N ALA A 85 -10.76 -4.90 -1.05
CA ALA A 85 -11.93 -5.80 -1.03
C ALA A 85 -12.54 -5.96 0.37
N SER A 86 -11.72 -5.80 1.42
CA SER A 86 -12.16 -5.89 2.79
C SER A 86 -12.72 -4.61 3.40
N ALA A 87 -12.24 -3.45 2.95
CA ALA A 87 -12.78 -2.15 3.33
C ALA A 87 -14.17 -1.93 2.72
N ALA A 88 -14.42 -2.43 1.51
CA ALA A 88 -15.72 -2.38 0.84
C ALA A 88 -16.86 -3.16 1.54
N LYS A 89 -16.54 -4.07 2.48
CA LYS A 89 -17.53 -4.91 3.19
C LYS A 89 -17.95 -4.41 4.58
N GLY A 90 -17.47 -3.25 5.03
CA GLY A 90 -17.92 -2.64 6.29
C GLY A 90 -17.67 -3.44 7.58
N GLN A 91 -16.80 -4.46 7.53
CA GLN A 91 -16.41 -5.22 8.71
C GLN A 91 -15.26 -4.52 9.43
N PRO A 92 -15.36 -4.23 10.75
CA PRO A 92 -14.20 -3.84 11.52
C PRO A 92 -13.22 -5.00 11.50
N ARG A 93 -12.18 -4.88 10.67
CA ARG A 93 -11.12 -5.87 10.61
C ARG A 93 -10.14 -5.60 11.74
N THR A 94 -10.34 -6.27 12.85
CA THR A 94 -9.16 -6.79 13.55
C THR A 94 -8.52 -7.77 12.56
N PRO A 95 -7.31 -7.52 12.03
CA PRO A 95 -6.62 -8.56 11.29
C PRO A 95 -6.57 -9.82 12.17
N PRO A 96 -6.74 -11.03 11.61
CA PRO A 96 -6.62 -12.25 12.41
C PRO A 96 -5.32 -12.14 13.21
N ALA A 97 -5.42 -12.27 14.53
CA ALA A 97 -4.28 -12.09 15.41
C ALA A 97 -3.17 -13.04 14.94
N PHE A 98 -1.97 -12.52 14.69
CA PHE A 98 -0.83 -13.36 14.41
C PHE A 98 -0.61 -14.27 15.63
N VAL A 99 -0.66 -15.59 15.41
CA VAL A 99 -0.35 -16.57 16.45
C VAL A 99 1.10 -17.02 16.22
N PRO A 100 2.01 -16.82 17.18
CA PRO A 100 3.38 -17.30 17.09
C PRO A 100 3.48 -18.82 16.93
N ALA A 101 4.56 -19.31 16.32
CA ALA A 101 4.76 -20.74 16.06
C ALA A 101 4.73 -21.58 17.35
N ASP A 102 5.35 -21.08 18.43
CA ASP A 102 5.37 -21.77 19.74
C ASP A 102 3.98 -21.86 20.38
N GLN A 103 3.05 -20.99 19.98
CA GLN A 103 1.67 -20.97 20.44
C GLN A 103 0.74 -21.76 19.50
N GLY A 104 1.28 -22.58 18.61
CA GLY A 104 0.52 -23.40 17.66
C GLY A 104 0.14 -22.68 16.36
N GLY A 105 0.76 -21.54 16.06
CA GLY A 105 0.53 -20.82 14.80
C GLY A 105 1.06 -21.57 13.58
N THR A 106 0.17 -22.23 12.83
CA THR A 106 0.55 -23.02 11.64
C THR A 106 1.15 -22.17 10.52
N VAL A 107 0.61 -20.97 10.31
CA VAL A 107 1.15 -20.00 9.34
C VAL A 107 2.54 -19.52 9.75
N ALA A 108 2.73 -19.20 11.03
CA ALA A 108 4.04 -18.78 11.54
C ALA A 108 5.09 -19.88 11.40
N ARG A 109 4.69 -21.15 11.59
CA ARG A 109 5.56 -22.31 11.41
C ARG A 109 5.99 -22.49 9.94
N ALA A 110 5.04 -22.46 9.01
CA ALA A 110 5.34 -22.56 7.58
C ALA A 110 6.27 -21.44 7.10
N LEU A 111 6.09 -20.21 7.61
CA LEU A 111 6.98 -19.08 7.31
C LEU A 111 8.40 -19.29 7.85
N LEU A 112 8.57 -19.92 9.02
CA LEU A 112 9.90 -20.23 9.54
C LEU A 112 10.59 -21.31 8.69
N GLU A 113 9.84 -22.30 8.22
CA GLU A 113 10.33 -23.39 7.37
C GLU A 113 10.76 -22.91 5.98
N SER A 114 10.23 -21.79 5.49
CA SER A 114 10.60 -21.20 4.19
C SER A 114 11.82 -20.26 4.24
N VAL A 115 12.47 -20.11 5.40
CA VAL A 115 13.67 -19.26 5.56
C VAL A 115 14.92 -20.06 5.24
N ASP A 116 15.66 -19.62 4.23
CA ASP A 116 16.90 -20.26 3.78
C ASP A 116 18.11 -19.86 4.65
N ALA A 117 18.13 -18.63 5.17
CA ALA A 117 19.22 -18.12 6.00
C ALA A 117 18.77 -16.95 6.90
N TRP A 118 19.58 -16.64 7.91
CA TRP A 118 19.33 -15.53 8.83
C TRP A 118 20.41 -14.44 8.73
N GLN A 119 19.98 -13.18 8.64
CA GLN A 119 20.85 -12.01 8.69
C GLN A 119 20.59 -11.20 9.96
N GLU A 120 21.62 -10.94 10.77
CA GLU A 120 21.51 -10.00 11.89
C GLU A 120 21.33 -8.57 11.37
N VAL A 121 20.32 -7.88 11.90
CA VAL A 121 19.97 -6.49 11.55
C VAL A 121 19.55 -5.70 12.80
N ILE A 122 19.57 -4.38 12.71
CA ILE A 122 18.98 -3.49 13.72
C ILE A 122 17.56 -3.13 13.29
N VAL A 123 16.58 -3.40 14.15
CA VAL A 123 15.17 -3.16 13.88
C VAL A 123 14.87 -1.66 13.79
N ASN A 124 14.24 -1.19 12.71
CA ASN A 124 13.83 0.22 12.60
C ASN A 124 12.32 0.43 12.84
N ARG A 125 11.49 -0.56 12.48
CA ARG A 125 10.05 -0.56 12.75
C ARG A 125 9.74 -1.64 13.78
N PRO A 126 9.05 -1.31 14.89
CA PRO A 126 8.66 -2.31 15.88
C PRO A 126 7.93 -3.48 15.23
N THR A 127 8.34 -4.69 15.59
CA THR A 127 7.78 -5.94 15.08
C THR A 127 7.77 -6.98 16.21
N GLN A 128 7.52 -8.24 15.89
CA GLN A 128 7.54 -9.34 16.85
C GLN A 128 8.24 -10.57 16.26
N CYS A 129 8.83 -11.38 17.12
CA CYS A 129 9.42 -12.66 16.74
C CYS A 129 8.34 -13.61 16.20
N THR A 130 8.56 -14.19 15.02
CA THR A 130 7.62 -15.11 14.37
C THR A 130 7.47 -16.40 15.18
N ARG A 131 8.52 -16.83 15.89
CA ARG A 131 8.49 -18.05 16.71
C ARG A 131 7.75 -17.87 18.04
N CYS A 132 8.25 -17.00 18.91
CA CYS A 132 7.77 -16.89 20.30
C CYS A 132 6.79 -15.72 20.52
N GLY A 133 6.72 -14.77 19.58
CA GLY A 133 5.86 -13.58 19.70
C GLY A 133 6.45 -12.43 20.50
N THR A 134 7.67 -12.57 21.05
CA THR A 134 8.33 -11.48 21.79
C THR A 134 8.45 -10.22 20.93
N ALA A 135 8.13 -9.07 21.51
CA ALA A 135 8.24 -7.78 20.83
C ALA A 135 9.71 -7.45 20.51
N LEU A 136 9.92 -6.97 19.29
CA LEU A 136 11.20 -6.51 18.77
C LEU A 136 11.13 -5.00 18.56
N PRO A 137 11.44 -4.18 19.58
CA PRO A 137 11.43 -2.72 19.48
C PRO A 137 12.48 -2.18 18.51
N ARG A 138 12.26 -0.93 18.10
CA ARG A 138 13.24 -0.16 17.32
C ARG A 138 14.58 -0.07 18.07
N GLY A 139 15.67 -0.27 17.35
CA GLY A 139 17.04 -0.22 17.86
C GLY A 139 17.56 -1.56 18.38
N GLN A 140 16.69 -2.57 18.57
CA GLN A 140 17.14 -3.89 18.99
C GLN A 140 17.81 -4.64 17.83
N LYS A 141 18.83 -5.44 18.13
CA LYS A 141 19.34 -6.45 17.21
C LYS A 141 18.35 -7.61 17.12
N ALA A 142 18.06 -8.06 15.90
CA ALA A 142 17.23 -9.22 15.62
C ALA A 142 17.71 -9.89 14.33
N LEU A 143 17.14 -11.03 13.99
CA LEU A 143 17.43 -11.71 12.75
C LEU A 143 16.28 -11.56 11.76
N ARG A 144 16.62 -11.21 10.53
CA ARG A 144 15.70 -11.17 9.40
C ARG A 144 15.94 -12.40 8.53
N GLY A 145 14.87 -13.11 8.21
CA GLY A 145 14.91 -14.25 7.29
C GLY A 145 15.25 -13.81 5.86
N LEU A 146 16.17 -14.54 5.25
CA LEU A 146 16.45 -14.50 3.82
C LEU A 146 15.79 -15.72 3.19
N THR A 147 15.07 -15.49 2.09
CA THR A 147 14.33 -16.53 1.38
C THR A 147 14.46 -16.28 -0.12
N THR A 148 14.55 -17.37 -0.87
CA THR A 148 14.59 -17.39 -2.34
C THR A 148 13.20 -17.32 -2.96
N GLU A 149 12.14 -17.50 -2.17
CA GLU A 149 10.75 -17.40 -2.62
C GLU A 149 10.41 -15.95 -3.02
N PRO A 150 10.03 -15.71 -4.30
CA PRO A 150 9.62 -14.39 -4.73
C PRO A 150 8.37 -13.96 -3.95
N ALA A 151 8.40 -12.77 -3.35
CA ALA A 151 7.30 -12.21 -2.57
C ALA A 151 6.94 -13.01 -1.29
N ALA A 152 7.90 -13.73 -0.71
CA ALA A 152 7.69 -14.31 0.61
C ALA A 152 7.66 -13.22 1.71
N PRO A 153 6.74 -13.33 2.70
CA PRO A 153 6.67 -12.39 3.80
C PRO A 153 7.98 -12.31 4.59
N VAL A 154 8.32 -11.12 5.09
CA VAL A 154 9.50 -10.94 5.95
C VAL A 154 9.28 -11.65 7.28
N VAL A 155 10.20 -12.57 7.60
CA VAL A 155 10.21 -13.33 8.85
C VAL A 155 11.22 -12.72 9.82
N TRP A 156 10.86 -12.65 11.09
CA TRP A 156 11.69 -12.10 12.17
C TRP A 156 11.94 -13.12 13.25
N LEU A 157 13.17 -13.20 13.75
CA LEU A 157 13.55 -14.06 14.86
C LEU A 157 14.33 -13.26 15.91
N CYS A 158 14.07 -13.49 17.19
CA CYS A 158 14.90 -12.97 18.27
C CYS A 158 16.12 -13.87 18.47
N HIS A 159 17.20 -13.33 19.04
CA HIS A 159 18.42 -14.08 19.33
C HIS A 159 18.16 -15.31 20.20
N ASP A 160 17.34 -15.19 21.25
CA ASP A 160 16.99 -16.32 22.13
C ASP A 160 16.37 -17.50 21.35
N CYS A 161 15.64 -17.22 20.27
CA CYS A 161 14.99 -18.25 19.46
C CYS A 161 15.94 -18.91 18.46
N LEU A 162 16.98 -18.19 18.02
CA LEU A 162 18.04 -18.73 17.17
C LEU A 162 18.95 -19.67 17.96
N GLU A 163 19.31 -19.29 19.19
CA GLU A 163 20.17 -20.10 20.05
C GLU A 163 19.52 -21.45 20.35
N ARG A 164 18.21 -21.46 20.62
CA ARG A 164 17.42 -22.69 20.81
C ARG A 164 17.38 -23.61 19.58
N ASP A 165 17.54 -23.06 18.38
CA ASP A 165 17.60 -23.87 17.14
C ASP A 165 18.97 -24.47 16.88
N ALA A 166 20.05 -23.84 17.37
CA ALA A 166 21.40 -24.36 17.20
C ALA A 166 21.68 -25.57 18.11
N ASP A 167 20.91 -25.73 19.18
CA ASP A 167 21.06 -26.80 20.18
C ASP A 167 20.20 -28.06 19.89
N GLY A 168 19.46 -28.09 18.76
CA GLY A 168 18.58 -29.20 18.34
C GLY A 168 19.09 -29.94 17.11
#